data_AF-A0A0B6YRF2-F1
#
_entry.id   AF-A0A0B6YRF2-F1
#
_cell.length_a   1.000
_cell.length_b   1.000
_cell.length_c   1.000
_cell.angle_alpha   90.00
_cell.angle_beta   90.00
_cell.angle_gamma   90.00
#
_symmetry.space_group_name_H-M   'P 1'
#
loop_
_entity.id
_entity.type
_entity.pdbx_description
1 polymer ?
#
loop_
_entity_poly.entity_id
_entity_poly.type
_entity_poly.pdbx_seq_one_letter_code
_entity_poly.pdbx_strand_id
1 'polypeptide(L)'
;LLLDLDWLSPLYDPQDTLKEQLEQSSEWVRVRVHQMEPDLMDVGSNLEEALQLKQEHDQLIGRLKSKEDEVQQLLRNIDVQADQNRSQVDVHNAMADTLAEAWKDLNDKLAYRGTLLDQSVAFHQSAQDLSSSMEQAQRNFSKLPLASDVDTAQRLLQQHLDMRNSILETSKTTLDMGQSLLDQIKQMGMHADFANFHATTAACYGIEHLLELLHDRRRHLEELWNQRKIRLEHCLQLCRLDQDVNKILEWYRGVGNNYLHNTELGSFYTEAQQIQKEHNQFEAQAREVQENMLSLLRTADGLLRRASVDAEGIRQRLIAVDREAESFSNRLDIRRKNISMAVAFFKLAETA
;
A
#
# COMPACT_ATOMS: atom_id res chain seq x y z
N LEU A 1 -11.30 27.82 23.56
CA LEU A 1 -12.13 28.41 24.65
C LEU A 1 -11.98 27.52 25.88
N LEU A 2 -10.78 27.46 26.46
CA LEU A 2 -10.47 26.69 27.69
C LEU A 2 -9.80 27.56 28.77
N LEU A 3 -9.77 28.87 28.55
CA LEU A 3 -9.24 29.89 29.45
C LEU A 3 -10.27 30.28 30.52
N ASP A 4 -11.13 29.35 30.93
CA ASP A 4 -12.01 29.60 32.06
C ASP A 4 -11.20 29.56 33.35
N LEU A 5 -11.11 30.75 33.97
CA LEU A 5 -10.61 31.02 35.31
C LEU A 5 -11.26 30.09 36.36
N ASP A 6 -12.42 29.52 36.04
CA ASP A 6 -13.19 28.62 36.87
C ASP A 6 -12.50 27.29 37.21
N TRP A 7 -11.56 26.81 36.38
CA TRP A 7 -10.76 25.62 36.70
C TRP A 7 -9.64 25.90 37.71
N LEU A 8 -9.33 27.18 37.97
CA LEU A 8 -8.34 27.61 38.96
C LEU A 8 -8.98 27.86 40.34
N SER A 9 -10.30 28.02 40.40
CA SER A 9 -11.03 28.22 41.66
C SER A 9 -10.96 26.97 42.54
N PRO A 10 -10.73 27.10 43.87
CA PRO A 10 -10.76 25.96 44.80
C PRO A 10 -12.12 25.25 44.76
N LEU A 11 -12.13 23.93 45.00
CA LEU A 11 -13.36 23.12 45.00
C LEU A 11 -14.35 23.49 46.12
N TYR A 12 -13.84 24.11 47.19
CA TYR A 12 -14.58 24.48 48.39
C TYR A 12 -13.91 25.65 49.12
N ASP A 13 -14.65 26.35 49.97
CA ASP A 13 -14.05 27.32 50.91
C ASP A 13 -13.46 26.57 52.13
N PRO A 14 -12.16 26.72 52.44
CA PRO A 14 -11.55 26.08 53.60
C PRO A 14 -12.13 26.53 54.95
N GLN A 15 -12.92 27.61 55.00
CA GLN A 15 -13.61 28.07 56.22
C GLN A 15 -14.94 27.34 56.47
N ASP A 16 -15.48 26.65 55.48
CA ASP A 16 -16.77 25.95 55.58
C ASP A 16 -16.66 24.64 56.37
N THR A 17 -17.80 24.14 56.84
CA THR A 17 -17.84 22.83 57.51
C THR A 17 -17.52 21.70 56.52
N LEU A 18 -16.96 20.59 56.99
CA LEU A 18 -16.64 19.42 56.16
C LEU A 18 -17.83 18.97 55.28
N LYS A 19 -19.05 19.06 55.83
CA LYS A 19 -20.28 18.74 55.11
C LYS A 19 -20.51 19.69 53.92
N GLU A 20 -20.37 20.99 54.14
CA GLU A 20 -20.52 22.00 53.08
C GLU A 20 -19.42 21.88 52.03
N GLN A 21 -18.18 21.56 52.43
CA GLN A 21 -17.07 21.31 51.52
C GLN A 21 -17.33 20.10 50.60
N LEU A 22 -17.93 19.03 51.13
CA LEU A 22 -18.36 17.87 50.36
C LEU A 22 -19.49 18.20 49.38
N GLU A 23 -20.54 18.90 49.82
CA GLU A 23 -21.65 19.28 48.94
C GLU A 23 -21.17 20.16 47.79
N GLN A 24 -20.33 21.16 48.08
CA GLN A 24 -19.74 22.04 47.07
C GLN A 24 -18.87 21.29 46.08
N SER A 25 -17.99 20.40 46.57
CA SER A 25 -17.09 19.63 45.71
C SER A 25 -17.85 18.64 44.83
N SER A 26 -18.83 17.92 45.38
CA SER A 26 -19.66 16.99 44.62
C SER A 26 -20.50 17.71 43.56
N GLU A 27 -21.09 18.85 43.92
CA GLU A 27 -21.86 19.64 42.96
C GLU A 27 -20.96 20.25 41.89
N TRP A 28 -19.76 20.73 42.24
CA TRP A 28 -18.79 21.23 41.27
C TRP A 28 -18.43 20.17 40.24
N VAL A 29 -18.12 18.94 40.68
CA VAL A 29 -17.79 17.82 39.78
C VAL A 29 -18.98 17.50 38.87
N ARG A 30 -20.19 17.39 39.43
CA ARG A 30 -21.41 17.08 38.65
C ARG A 30 -21.72 18.17 37.63
N VAL A 31 -21.64 19.43 38.01
CA VAL A 31 -21.90 20.57 37.11
C VAL A 31 -20.87 20.60 35.99
N ARG A 32 -19.59 20.39 36.29
CA ARG A 32 -18.52 20.42 35.28
C ARG A 32 -18.63 19.27 34.30
N VAL A 33 -19.02 18.07 34.73
CA VAL A 33 -19.32 16.95 33.81
C VAL A 33 -20.36 17.32 32.75
N HIS A 34 -21.41 18.09 33.12
CA HIS A 34 -22.47 18.51 32.19
C HIS A 34 -22.12 19.75 31.37
N GLN A 35 -21.17 20.56 31.84
CA GLN A 35 -20.72 21.82 31.22
C GLN A 35 -19.39 21.67 30.45
N MET A 36 -18.90 20.44 30.24
CA MET A 36 -17.65 20.20 29.52
C MET A 36 -17.72 20.78 28.09
N GLU A 37 -16.89 21.80 27.83
CA GLU A 37 -16.64 22.35 26.50
C GLU A 37 -15.18 22.14 26.08
N PRO A 38 -14.90 21.73 24.82
CA PRO A 38 -15.85 21.21 23.83
C PRO A 38 -16.42 19.84 24.25
N ASP A 39 -17.58 19.48 23.70
CA ASP A 39 -18.36 18.29 24.06
C ASP A 39 -17.50 17.02 24.10
N LEU A 40 -17.82 16.08 24.99
CA LEU A 40 -17.09 14.82 25.17
C LEU A 40 -16.89 14.03 23.87
N MET A 41 -17.80 14.17 22.92
CA MET A 41 -17.83 13.48 21.62
C MET A 41 -17.34 14.34 20.45
N ASP A 42 -17.00 15.62 20.69
CA ASP A 42 -16.37 16.44 19.66
C ASP A 42 -14.90 16.03 19.52
N VAL A 43 -14.60 15.37 18.41
CA VAL A 43 -13.25 14.88 18.07
C VAL A 43 -12.63 15.62 16.88
N GLY A 44 -13.28 16.68 16.41
CA GLY A 44 -12.88 17.42 15.22
C GLY A 44 -13.35 16.74 13.92
N SER A 45 -13.49 17.55 12.88
CA SER A 45 -13.87 17.09 11.53
C SER A 45 -12.67 16.89 10.60
N ASN A 46 -11.49 17.36 11.01
CA ASN A 46 -10.24 17.30 10.26
C ASN A 46 -9.02 17.21 11.20
N LEU A 47 -7.83 16.97 10.63
CA LEU A 47 -6.60 16.78 11.41
C LEU A 47 -6.25 17.97 12.29
N GLU A 48 -6.42 19.20 11.78
CA GLU A 48 -6.07 20.42 12.52
C GLU A 48 -6.96 20.58 13.75
N GLU A 49 -8.27 20.41 13.59
CA GLU A 49 -9.23 20.42 14.69
C GLU A 49 -8.96 19.29 15.69
N ALA A 50 -8.75 18.06 15.22
CA ALA A 50 -8.48 16.92 16.10
C ALA A 50 -7.22 17.13 16.96
N LEU A 51 -6.14 17.66 16.37
CA LEU A 51 -4.91 18.00 17.09
C LEU A 51 -5.13 19.12 18.11
N GLN A 52 -5.87 20.17 17.72
CA GLN A 52 -6.20 21.26 18.63
C GLN A 52 -7.01 20.75 19.82
N LEU A 53 -8.06 19.98 19.58
CA LEU A 53 -8.91 19.39 20.61
C LEU A 53 -8.12 18.44 21.53
N LYS A 54 -7.18 17.67 20.98
CA LYS A 54 -6.28 16.82 21.78
C LYS A 54 -5.37 17.65 22.69
N GLN A 55 -4.77 18.71 22.16
CA GLN A 55 -3.92 19.61 22.94
C GLN A 55 -4.71 20.29 24.07
N GLU A 56 -5.91 20.76 23.74
CA GLU A 56 -6.87 21.36 24.65
C GLU A 56 -7.27 20.39 25.78
N HIS A 57 -7.57 19.14 25.43
CA HIS A 57 -7.85 18.07 26.39
C HIS A 57 -6.67 17.78 27.31
N ASP A 58 -5.45 17.66 26.77
CA ASP A 58 -4.25 17.36 27.58
C ASP A 58 -3.93 18.49 28.58
N GLN A 59 -4.19 19.74 28.21
CA GLN A 59 -4.09 20.87 29.13
C GLN A 59 -5.12 20.80 30.25
N LEU A 60 -6.35 20.36 29.95
CA LEU A 60 -7.38 20.14 30.96
C LEU A 60 -6.97 19.03 31.94
N ILE A 61 -6.50 17.89 31.44
CA ILE A 61 -5.97 16.80 32.28
C ILE A 61 -4.85 17.30 33.19
N GLY A 62 -3.96 18.16 32.66
CA GLY A 62 -2.91 18.80 33.45
C GLY A 62 -3.46 19.63 34.62
N ARG A 63 -4.54 20.41 34.41
CA ARG A 63 -5.19 21.21 35.45
C ARG A 63 -5.93 20.35 36.48
N LEU A 64 -6.56 19.27 36.04
CA LEU A 64 -7.29 18.35 36.92
C LEU A 64 -6.42 17.68 37.98
N LYS A 65 -5.11 17.51 37.73
CA LYS A 65 -4.19 16.98 38.74
C LYS A 65 -4.19 17.78 40.04
N SER A 66 -4.24 19.11 39.96
CA SER A 66 -4.33 19.96 41.17
C SER A 66 -5.63 19.76 41.92
N LYS A 67 -6.73 19.46 41.21
CA LYS A 67 -8.05 19.21 41.80
C LYS A 67 -8.13 17.81 42.39
N GLU A 68 -7.43 16.85 41.81
CA GLU A 68 -7.30 15.51 42.36
C GLU A 68 -6.68 15.53 43.75
N ASP A 69 -5.64 16.35 43.97
CA ASP A 69 -5.04 16.53 45.28
C ASP A 69 -6.05 17.11 46.30
N GLU A 70 -6.88 18.09 45.90
CA GLU A 70 -7.94 18.68 46.74
C GLU A 70 -9.01 17.63 47.12
N VAL A 71 -9.49 16.84 46.15
CA VAL A 71 -10.48 15.75 46.40
C VAL A 71 -9.88 14.68 47.32
N GLN A 72 -8.64 14.25 47.08
CA GLN A 72 -7.99 13.24 47.92
C GLN A 72 -7.76 13.76 49.35
N GLN A 73 -7.45 15.04 49.53
CA GLN A 73 -7.31 15.64 50.85
C GLN A 73 -8.65 15.66 51.60
N LEU A 74 -9.75 16.06 50.94
CA LEU A 74 -11.08 16.03 51.53
C LEU A 74 -11.49 14.62 51.98
N LEU A 75 -11.29 13.62 51.12
CA LEU A 75 -11.62 12.22 51.45
C LEU A 75 -10.81 11.72 52.67
N ARG A 76 -9.52 12.05 52.75
CA ARG A 76 -8.69 11.70 53.93
C ARG A 76 -9.13 12.43 55.21
N ASN A 77 -9.55 13.68 55.10
CA ASN A 77 -10.03 14.44 56.26
C ASN A 77 -11.30 13.82 56.86
N ILE A 78 -12.16 13.25 56.00
CA ILE A 78 -13.37 12.54 56.42
C ILE A 78 -13.03 11.27 57.18
N ASP A 79 -12.10 10.45 56.67
CA ASP A 79 -11.66 9.23 57.34
C ASP A 79 -11.19 9.54 58.78
N VAL A 80 -10.39 10.61 58.94
CA VAL A 80 -9.89 11.05 60.25
C VAL A 80 -11.01 11.58 61.16
N GLN A 81 -11.99 12.30 60.60
CA GLN A 81 -13.08 12.89 61.38
C GLN A 81 -14.17 11.87 61.75
N ALA A 82 -14.34 10.83 60.94
CA ALA A 82 -15.21 9.69 61.21
C ALA A 82 -14.75 8.90 62.45
N ASP A 83 -13.43 8.78 62.67
CA ASP A 83 -12.85 8.17 63.87
C ASP A 83 -13.17 8.97 65.15
N GLN A 84 -13.38 10.29 65.04
CA GLN A 84 -13.58 11.19 66.17
C GLN A 84 -15.05 11.42 66.54
N ASN A 85 -15.98 11.34 65.58
CA ASN A 85 -17.38 11.77 65.81
C ASN A 85 -18.42 10.78 65.28
N ARG A 86 -18.66 9.70 66.05
CA ARG A 86 -19.49 8.53 65.68
C ARG A 86 -20.94 8.82 65.29
N SER A 87 -21.52 9.97 65.66
CA SER A 87 -22.93 10.28 65.42
C SER A 87 -23.23 10.81 64.01
N GLN A 88 -22.23 11.24 63.25
CA GLN A 88 -22.39 11.74 61.87
C GLN A 88 -21.64 10.92 60.81
N VAL A 89 -21.00 9.82 61.21
CA VAL A 89 -20.15 8.98 60.34
C VAL A 89 -20.90 8.48 59.11
N ASP A 90 -22.13 8.00 59.27
CA ASP A 90 -22.89 7.42 58.16
C ASP A 90 -23.22 8.47 57.06
N VAL A 91 -23.48 9.72 57.46
CA VAL A 91 -23.78 10.81 56.52
C VAL A 91 -22.51 11.26 55.80
N HIS A 92 -21.41 11.45 56.53
CA HIS A 92 -20.13 11.85 55.94
C HIS A 92 -19.58 10.77 54.99
N ASN A 93 -19.72 9.49 55.34
CA ASN A 93 -19.32 8.39 54.48
C ASN A 93 -20.14 8.34 53.19
N ALA A 94 -21.47 8.47 53.27
CA ALA A 94 -22.31 8.48 52.07
C ALA A 94 -22.00 9.67 51.14
N MET A 95 -21.66 10.83 51.69
CA MET A 95 -21.24 12.00 50.92
C MET A 95 -19.85 11.82 50.31
N ALA A 96 -18.91 11.22 51.05
CA ALA A 96 -17.58 10.86 50.54
C ALA A 96 -17.68 9.87 49.37
N ASP A 97 -18.53 8.83 49.50
CA ASP A 97 -18.79 7.85 48.45
C ASP A 97 -19.38 8.53 47.21
N THR A 98 -20.31 9.46 47.39
CA THR A 98 -20.92 10.23 46.28
C THR A 98 -19.88 11.10 45.56
N LEU A 99 -19.00 11.78 46.31
CA LEU A 99 -17.90 12.57 45.73
C LEU A 99 -16.91 11.68 44.99
N ALA A 100 -16.50 10.56 45.60
CA ALA A 100 -15.55 9.63 45.02
C ALA A 100 -16.10 9.00 43.73
N GLU A 101 -17.38 8.62 43.71
CA GLU A 101 -18.05 8.09 42.52
C GLU A 101 -18.16 9.15 41.42
N ALA A 102 -18.57 10.38 41.75
CA ALA A 102 -18.65 11.48 40.78
C ALA A 102 -17.26 11.83 40.20
N TRP A 103 -16.23 11.85 41.04
CA TRP A 103 -14.84 12.11 40.61
C TRP A 103 -14.33 11.00 39.70
N LYS A 104 -14.62 9.74 40.04
CA LYS A 104 -14.28 8.59 39.22
C LYS A 104 -14.98 8.65 37.86
N ASP A 105 -16.28 8.92 37.82
CA ASP A 105 -17.06 9.04 36.58
C ASP A 105 -16.52 10.15 35.66
N LEU A 106 -16.15 11.31 36.22
CA LEU A 106 -15.49 12.38 35.47
C LEU A 106 -14.17 11.91 34.84
N ASN A 107 -13.32 11.24 35.62
CA ASN A 107 -12.04 10.74 35.13
C ASN A 107 -12.21 9.64 34.06
N ASP A 108 -13.16 8.73 34.24
CA ASP A 108 -13.45 7.67 33.27
C ASP A 108 -13.94 8.28 31.94
N LYS A 109 -14.82 9.28 31.99
CA LYS A 109 -15.28 10.03 30.80
C LYS A 109 -14.16 10.77 30.10
N LEU A 110 -13.28 11.42 30.85
CA LEU A 110 -12.13 12.13 30.29
C LEU A 110 -11.09 11.19 29.69
N ALA A 111 -10.79 10.06 30.34
CA ALA A 111 -9.90 9.04 29.79
C ALA A 111 -10.46 8.46 28.49
N TYR A 112 -11.77 8.23 28.43
CA TYR A 112 -12.44 7.81 27.21
C TYR A 112 -12.36 8.87 26.11
N ARG A 113 -12.64 10.15 26.41
CA ARG A 113 -12.46 11.27 25.47
C ARG A 113 -11.03 11.34 24.93
N GLY A 114 -10.02 11.17 25.79
CA GLY A 114 -8.62 11.15 25.38
C GLY A 114 -8.36 10.04 24.36
N THR A 115 -8.91 8.85 24.58
CA THR A 115 -8.82 7.71 23.65
C THR A 115 -9.50 8.02 22.30
N LEU A 116 -10.68 8.64 22.31
CA LEU A 116 -11.37 9.05 21.09
C LEU A 116 -10.58 10.10 20.29
N LEU A 117 -10.00 11.09 20.97
CA LEU A 117 -9.17 12.11 20.33
C LEU A 117 -7.89 11.52 19.74
N ASP A 118 -7.24 10.58 20.44
CA ASP A 118 -6.08 9.84 19.91
C ASP A 118 -6.44 9.05 18.64
N GLN A 119 -7.60 8.38 18.65
CA GLN A 119 -8.10 7.65 17.48
C GLN A 119 -8.43 8.60 16.32
N SER A 120 -9.04 9.76 16.60
CA SER A 120 -9.35 10.79 15.60
C SER A 120 -8.09 11.33 14.93
N VAL A 121 -7.08 11.72 15.73
CA VAL A 121 -5.78 12.17 15.21
C VAL A 121 -5.12 11.08 14.37
N ALA A 122 -5.09 9.84 14.86
CA ALA A 122 -4.50 8.72 14.13
C ALA A 122 -5.20 8.45 12.80
N PHE A 123 -6.54 8.45 12.78
CA PHE A 123 -7.34 8.28 11.56
C PHE A 123 -7.05 9.39 10.55
N HIS A 124 -7.14 10.66 10.96
CA HIS A 124 -6.93 11.79 10.05
C HIS A 124 -5.50 11.85 9.50
N GLN A 125 -4.49 11.53 10.32
CA GLN A 125 -3.09 11.43 9.87
C GLN A 125 -2.93 10.30 8.84
N SER A 126 -3.48 9.11 9.13
CA SER A 126 -3.43 7.96 8.22
C SER A 126 -4.16 8.26 6.90
N ALA A 127 -5.27 8.98 6.93
CA ALA A 127 -6.01 9.43 5.75
C ALA A 127 -5.22 10.41 4.88
N GLN A 128 -4.45 11.32 5.50
CA GLN A 128 -3.58 12.26 4.80
C GLN A 128 -2.38 11.54 4.15
N ASP A 129 -1.75 10.61 4.86
CA ASP A 129 -0.63 9.81 4.35
C ASP A 129 -1.06 8.91 3.19
N LEU A 130 -2.23 8.28 3.34
CA LEU A 130 -2.85 7.48 2.28
C LEU A 130 -3.16 8.32 1.05
N SER A 131 -3.77 9.50 1.23
CA SER A 131 -4.08 10.44 0.15
C SER A 131 -2.83 10.86 -0.62
N SER A 132 -1.75 11.16 0.10
CA SER A 132 -0.45 11.54 -0.47
C SER A 132 0.18 10.40 -1.27
N SER A 133 0.11 9.18 -0.73
CA SER A 133 0.59 7.95 -1.39
C SER A 133 -0.20 7.64 -2.66
N MET A 134 -1.52 7.80 -2.62
CA MET A 134 -2.42 7.66 -3.77
C MET A 134 -2.08 8.67 -4.89
N GLU A 135 -1.84 9.93 -4.54
CA GLU A 135 -1.39 10.97 -5.48
C GLU A 135 -0.04 10.66 -6.12
N GLN A 136 0.93 10.23 -5.32
CA GLN A 136 2.24 9.86 -5.82
C GLN A 136 2.15 8.68 -6.79
N ALA A 137 1.33 7.68 -6.48
CA ALA A 137 1.06 6.55 -7.36
C ALA A 137 0.45 7.01 -8.69
N GLN A 138 -0.58 7.85 -8.65
CA GLN A 138 -1.21 8.41 -9.86
C GLN A 138 -0.21 9.18 -10.73
N ARG A 139 0.64 10.03 -10.13
CA ARG A 139 1.71 10.76 -10.85
C ARG A 139 2.76 9.82 -11.45
N ASN A 140 3.01 8.67 -10.85
CA ASN A 140 3.94 7.68 -11.38
C ASN A 140 3.35 6.91 -12.58
N PHE A 141 2.04 6.69 -12.62
CA PHE A 141 1.39 5.93 -13.70
C PHE A 141 1.27 6.68 -15.02
N SER A 142 1.34 8.01 -14.99
CA SER A 142 1.35 8.84 -16.20
C SER A 142 2.64 8.72 -17.03
N LYS A 143 3.75 8.30 -16.41
CA LYS A 143 5.04 8.15 -17.08
C LYS A 143 5.06 6.90 -17.95
N LEU A 144 5.58 6.97 -19.18
CA LEU A 144 5.81 5.76 -19.99
C LEU A 144 6.81 4.83 -19.29
N PRO A 145 6.56 3.51 -19.23
CA PRO A 145 7.54 2.57 -18.71
C PRO A 145 8.70 2.47 -19.71
N LEU A 146 9.90 2.87 -19.26
CA LEU A 146 11.13 2.77 -20.04
C LEU A 146 11.95 1.61 -19.45
N ALA A 147 11.89 0.44 -20.08
CA ALA A 147 12.79 -0.67 -19.77
C ALA A 147 13.48 -1.12 -21.06
N SER A 148 14.80 -1.26 -20.99
CA SER A 148 15.65 -1.73 -22.09
C SER A 148 15.88 -3.24 -22.08
N ASP A 149 15.57 -3.90 -20.96
CA ASP A 149 15.92 -5.29 -20.69
C ASP A 149 14.88 -5.96 -19.78
N VAL A 150 14.91 -7.29 -19.79
CA VAL A 150 13.95 -8.14 -19.07
C VAL A 150 14.01 -7.90 -17.55
N ASP A 151 15.20 -7.75 -16.98
CA ASP A 151 15.38 -7.61 -15.52
C ASP A 151 14.79 -6.28 -15.03
N THR A 152 15.05 -5.19 -15.77
CA THR A 152 14.47 -3.88 -15.49
C THR A 152 12.96 -3.87 -15.65
N ALA A 153 12.42 -4.50 -16.70
CA ALA A 153 10.98 -4.62 -16.89
C ALA A 153 10.30 -5.43 -15.76
N GLN A 154 10.90 -6.54 -15.32
CA GLN A 154 10.41 -7.34 -14.19
C GLN A 154 10.42 -6.54 -12.89
N ARG A 155 11.52 -5.83 -12.60
CA ARG A 155 11.66 -5.00 -11.40
C ARG A 155 10.59 -3.91 -11.35
N LEU A 156 10.33 -3.23 -12.46
CA LEU A 156 9.29 -2.19 -12.54
C LEU A 156 7.88 -2.77 -12.34
N LEU A 157 7.61 -3.96 -12.90
CA LEU A 157 6.35 -4.67 -12.64
C LEU A 157 6.20 -5.04 -11.17
N GLN A 158 7.26 -5.57 -10.55
CA GLN A 158 7.22 -5.93 -9.13
C GLN A 158 7.02 -4.70 -8.24
N GLN A 159 7.78 -3.62 -8.46
CA GLN A 159 7.61 -2.35 -7.74
C GLN A 159 6.19 -1.81 -7.85
N HIS A 160 5.57 -1.93 -9.02
CA HIS A 160 4.18 -1.53 -9.22
C HIS A 160 3.20 -2.39 -8.39
N LEU A 161 3.39 -3.71 -8.34
CA LEU A 161 2.57 -4.62 -7.56
C LEU A 161 2.75 -4.39 -6.05
N ASP A 162 3.98 -4.18 -5.60
CA ASP A 162 4.31 -3.91 -4.19
C ASP A 162 3.67 -2.58 -3.74
N MET A 163 3.80 -1.53 -4.56
CA MET A 163 3.17 -0.23 -4.31
C MET A 163 1.64 -0.36 -4.20
N ARG A 164 1.00 -1.10 -5.13
CA ARG A 164 -0.45 -1.35 -5.09
C ARG A 164 -0.84 -2.06 -3.79
N ASN A 165 -0.13 -3.11 -3.41
CA ASN A 165 -0.43 -3.88 -2.20
C ASN A 165 -0.26 -3.01 -0.94
N SER A 166 0.83 -2.22 -0.87
CA SER A 166 1.04 -1.29 0.25
C SER A 166 -0.10 -0.28 0.39
N ILE A 167 -0.57 0.33 -0.71
CA ILE A 167 -1.69 1.27 -0.67
C ILE A 167 -2.98 0.57 -0.25
N LEU A 168 -3.24 -0.66 -0.71
CA LEU A 168 -4.44 -1.41 -0.32
C LEU A 168 -4.45 -1.77 1.17
N GLU A 169 -3.30 -2.18 1.74
CA GLU A 169 -3.19 -2.48 3.17
C GLU A 169 -3.35 -1.22 4.04
N THR A 170 -2.69 -0.12 3.69
CA THR A 170 -2.87 1.17 4.38
C THR A 170 -4.31 1.67 4.24
N SER A 171 -4.91 1.50 3.06
CA SER A 171 -6.32 1.85 2.85
C SER A 171 -7.26 1.06 3.73
N LYS A 172 -7.09 -0.27 3.81
CA LYS A 172 -7.91 -1.10 4.68
C LYS A 172 -7.81 -0.65 6.12
N THR A 173 -6.58 -0.50 6.62
CA THR A 173 -6.31 -0.06 7.99
C THR A 173 -6.94 1.31 8.30
N THR A 174 -6.80 2.27 7.39
CA THR A 174 -7.35 3.63 7.55
C THR A 174 -8.88 3.63 7.56
N LEU A 175 -9.51 2.83 6.69
CA LEU A 175 -10.96 2.72 6.63
C LEU A 175 -11.51 2.05 7.89
N ASP A 176 -10.84 1.00 8.38
CA ASP A 176 -11.21 0.32 9.63
C ASP A 176 -11.09 1.27 10.83
N MET A 177 -10.05 2.12 10.89
CA MET A 177 -9.91 3.17 11.91
C MET A 177 -11.08 4.16 11.87
N GLY A 178 -11.41 4.70 10.70
CA GLY A 178 -12.49 5.68 10.56
C GLY A 178 -13.86 5.09 10.86
N GLN A 179 -14.13 3.85 10.44
CA GLN A 179 -15.39 3.17 10.76
C GLN A 179 -15.53 2.88 12.26
N SER A 180 -14.48 2.37 12.89
CA SER A 180 -14.46 2.13 14.35
C SER A 180 -14.69 3.42 15.13
N LEU A 181 -14.03 4.51 14.73
CA LEU A 181 -14.21 5.82 15.36
C LEU A 181 -15.66 6.32 15.21
N LEU A 182 -16.20 6.24 14.00
CA LEU A 182 -17.57 6.65 13.70
C LEU A 182 -18.60 5.84 14.51
N ASP A 183 -18.41 4.52 14.63
CA ASP A 183 -19.29 3.65 15.41
C ASP A 183 -19.27 4.02 16.90
N GLN A 184 -18.10 4.33 17.45
CA GLN A 184 -17.96 4.75 18.85
C GLN A 184 -18.66 6.10 19.12
N ILE A 185 -18.46 7.09 18.25
CA ILE A 185 -19.12 8.39 18.38
C ILE A 185 -20.65 8.24 18.29
N LYS A 186 -21.15 7.43 17.35
CA LYS A 186 -22.59 7.19 17.16
C LYS A 186 -23.24 6.45 18.33
N GLN A 187 -22.58 5.41 18.87
CA GLN A 187 -23.10 4.68 20.03
C GLN A 187 -23.29 5.59 21.25
N MET A 188 -22.36 6.53 21.45
CA MET A 188 -22.43 7.48 22.56
C MET A 188 -23.43 8.62 22.30
N GLY A 189 -23.55 9.08 21.06
CA GLY A 189 -24.53 10.10 20.66
C GLY A 189 -26.00 9.67 20.86
N MET A 190 -26.29 8.36 20.86
CA MET A 190 -27.63 7.83 21.21
C MET A 190 -27.99 8.02 22.69
N HIS A 191 -27.01 8.33 23.56
CA HIS A 191 -27.17 8.48 25.00
C HIS A 191 -26.95 9.92 25.51
N ALA A 192 -26.63 10.87 24.64
CA ALA A 192 -26.32 12.26 25.01
C ALA A 192 -27.55 13.19 24.94
N ASP A 193 -27.62 14.18 25.83
CA ASP A 193 -28.66 15.21 25.84
C ASP A 193 -28.58 16.11 24.59
N PHE A 194 -29.74 16.59 24.13
CA PHE A 194 -29.94 17.33 22.87
C PHE A 194 -29.10 18.61 22.69
N ALA A 195 -28.47 19.13 23.74
CA ALA A 195 -27.73 20.39 23.71
C ALA A 195 -26.44 20.32 22.88
N ASN A 196 -25.83 19.14 22.72
CA ASN A 196 -24.49 19.00 22.17
C ASN A 196 -24.45 18.29 20.79
N PHE A 197 -25.59 18.24 20.11
CA PHE A 197 -25.76 17.51 18.85
C PHE A 197 -24.91 18.08 17.69
N HIS A 198 -24.63 19.38 17.66
CA HIS A 198 -24.08 20.04 16.47
C HIS A 198 -22.61 19.69 16.18
N ALA A 199 -21.71 19.78 17.16
CA ALA A 199 -20.28 19.49 16.97
C ALA A 199 -20.02 18.01 16.70
N THR A 200 -20.67 17.12 17.46
CA THR A 200 -20.64 15.67 17.24
C THR A 200 -21.16 15.26 15.87
N THR A 201 -22.20 15.95 15.40
CA THR A 201 -22.74 15.75 14.05
C THR A 201 -21.75 16.21 12.98
N ALA A 202 -21.08 17.36 13.18
CA ALA A 202 -20.05 17.85 12.26
C ALA A 202 -18.85 16.89 12.18
N ALA A 203 -18.38 16.35 13.31
CA ALA A 203 -17.33 15.34 13.36
C ALA A 203 -17.74 14.05 12.60
N CYS A 204 -18.95 13.52 12.86
CA CYS A 204 -19.49 12.37 12.12
C CYS A 204 -19.50 12.62 10.61
N TYR A 205 -20.05 13.76 10.17
CA TYR A 205 -20.09 14.11 8.75
C TYR A 205 -18.70 14.26 8.14
N GLY A 206 -17.74 14.86 8.86
CA GLY A 206 -16.36 15.00 8.41
C GLY A 206 -15.67 13.65 8.19
N ILE A 207 -15.85 12.72 9.14
CA ILE A 207 -15.32 11.35 9.06
C ILE A 207 -15.98 10.59 7.91
N GLU A 208 -17.31 10.61 7.81
CA GLU A 208 -18.06 9.95 6.73
C GLU A 208 -17.64 10.46 5.35
N HIS A 209 -17.57 11.78 5.19
CA HIS A 209 -17.16 12.41 3.95
C HIS A 209 -15.73 12.02 3.56
N LEU A 210 -14.80 11.99 4.52
CA LEU A 210 -13.42 11.59 4.26
C LEU A 210 -13.32 10.11 3.88
N LEU A 211 -14.08 9.23 4.53
CA LEU A 211 -14.17 7.81 4.16
C LEU A 211 -14.68 7.63 2.72
N GLU A 212 -15.75 8.33 2.34
CA GLU A 212 -16.28 8.33 0.97
C GLU A 212 -15.23 8.81 -0.05
N LEU A 213 -14.55 9.92 0.24
CA LEU A 213 -13.50 10.46 -0.61
C LEU A 213 -12.35 9.46 -0.81
N LEU A 214 -11.88 8.82 0.27
CA LEU A 214 -10.84 7.79 0.20
C LEU A 214 -11.29 6.58 -0.63
N HIS A 215 -12.55 6.16 -0.48
CA HIS A 215 -13.15 5.08 -1.26
C HIS A 215 -13.19 5.41 -2.76
N ASP A 216 -13.65 6.61 -3.13
CA ASP A 216 -13.74 7.03 -4.52
C ASP A 216 -12.36 7.19 -5.16
N ARG A 217 -11.39 7.76 -4.44
CA ARG A 217 -9.99 7.83 -4.90
C ARG A 217 -9.40 6.44 -5.11
N ARG A 218 -9.65 5.49 -4.19
CA ARG A 218 -9.21 4.10 -4.33
C ARG A 218 -9.81 3.46 -5.58
N ARG A 219 -11.11 3.65 -5.82
CA ARG A 219 -11.81 3.13 -7.01
C ARG A 219 -11.23 3.72 -8.30
N HIS A 220 -10.94 5.02 -8.33
CA HIS A 220 -10.29 5.65 -9.48
C HIS A 220 -8.88 5.06 -9.74
N LEU A 221 -8.11 4.82 -8.67
CA LEU A 221 -6.79 4.21 -8.77
C LEU A 221 -6.82 2.75 -9.27
N GLU A 222 -7.88 1.99 -9.00
CA GLU A 222 -8.00 0.61 -9.50
C GLU A 222 -7.89 0.53 -11.02
N GLU A 223 -8.56 1.43 -11.74
CA GLU A 223 -8.47 1.48 -13.19
C GLU A 223 -7.06 1.86 -13.66
N LEU A 224 -6.44 2.85 -13.03
CA LEU A 224 -5.08 3.27 -13.35
C LEU A 224 -4.05 2.17 -13.05
N TRP A 225 -4.23 1.41 -11.97
CA TRP A 225 -3.40 0.25 -11.65
C TRP A 225 -3.50 -0.81 -12.74
N ASN A 226 -4.71 -1.15 -13.16
CA ASN A 226 -4.93 -2.15 -14.21
C ASN A 226 -4.30 -1.73 -15.53
N GLN A 227 -4.51 -0.48 -15.95
CA GLN A 227 -3.91 0.07 -17.18
C GLN A 227 -2.38 0.07 -17.09
N ARG A 228 -1.81 0.48 -15.95
CA ARG A 228 -0.36 0.50 -15.75
C ARG A 228 0.22 -0.92 -15.77
N LYS A 229 -0.43 -1.87 -15.11
CA LYS A 229 -0.03 -3.28 -15.09
C LYS A 229 0.03 -3.86 -16.50
N ILE A 230 -1.02 -3.69 -17.30
CA ILE A 230 -1.07 -4.15 -18.69
C ILE A 230 0.11 -3.57 -19.49
N ARG A 231 0.40 -2.27 -19.35
CA ARG A 231 1.53 -1.61 -20.03
C ARG A 231 2.89 -2.19 -19.60
N LEU A 232 3.08 -2.46 -18.31
CA LEU A 232 4.31 -3.06 -17.78
C LEU A 232 4.47 -4.51 -18.25
N GLU A 233 3.39 -5.30 -18.25
CA GLU A 233 3.39 -6.67 -18.77
C GLU A 233 3.71 -6.69 -20.27
N HIS A 234 3.13 -5.80 -21.07
CA HIS A 234 3.46 -5.67 -22.48
C HIS A 234 4.93 -5.28 -22.70
N CYS A 235 5.46 -4.34 -21.92
CA CYS A 235 6.86 -3.95 -21.97
C CYS A 235 7.79 -5.14 -21.66
N LEU A 236 7.47 -5.93 -20.63
CA LEU A 236 8.22 -7.14 -20.28
C LEU A 236 8.19 -8.18 -21.41
N GLN A 237 7.05 -8.39 -22.06
CA GLN A 237 6.95 -9.32 -23.20
C GLN A 237 7.76 -8.82 -24.40
N LEU A 238 7.78 -7.51 -24.67
CA LEU A 238 8.63 -6.93 -25.72
C LEU A 238 10.12 -7.13 -25.42
N CYS A 239 10.57 -6.91 -24.18
CA CYS A 239 11.96 -7.16 -23.81
C CYS A 239 12.36 -8.64 -23.96
N ARG A 240 11.44 -9.58 -23.67
CA ARG A 240 11.68 -11.02 -23.90
C ARG A 240 11.76 -11.35 -25.38
N LEU A 241 10.86 -10.77 -26.19
CA LEU A 241 10.89 -10.90 -27.64
C LEU A 241 12.23 -10.40 -28.21
N ASP A 242 12.71 -9.25 -27.75
CA ASP A 242 14.01 -8.69 -28.15
C ASP A 242 15.17 -9.61 -27.78
N GLN A 243 15.13 -10.19 -26.58
CA GLN A 243 16.14 -11.16 -26.14
C GLN A 243 16.16 -12.40 -27.05
N ASP A 244 14.99 -12.93 -27.41
CA ASP A 244 14.88 -14.12 -28.27
C ASP A 244 15.27 -13.83 -29.73
N VAL A 245 14.87 -12.67 -30.26
CA VAL A 245 15.32 -12.15 -31.57
C VAL A 245 16.86 -12.07 -31.60
N ASN A 246 17.47 -11.45 -30.60
CA ASN A 246 18.91 -11.27 -30.55
C ASN A 246 19.64 -12.61 -30.47
N LYS A 247 19.19 -13.55 -29.63
CA LYS A 247 19.77 -14.90 -29.55
C LYS A 247 19.77 -15.63 -30.90
N ILE A 248 18.65 -15.58 -31.62
CA ILE A 248 18.52 -16.24 -32.93
C ILE A 248 19.43 -15.57 -33.95
N LEU A 249 19.43 -14.24 -34.02
CA LEU A 249 20.30 -13.48 -34.93
C LEU A 249 21.78 -13.72 -34.65
N GLU A 250 22.19 -13.73 -33.38
CA GLU A 250 23.56 -14.03 -32.96
C GLU A 250 23.98 -15.44 -33.36
N TRP A 251 23.08 -16.43 -33.25
CA TRP A 251 23.38 -17.78 -33.71
C TRP A 251 23.62 -17.83 -35.23
N TYR A 252 22.74 -17.24 -36.03
CA TYR A 252 22.92 -17.21 -37.49
C TYR A 252 24.18 -16.46 -37.89
N ARG A 253 24.44 -15.31 -37.27
CA ARG A 253 25.59 -14.44 -37.59
C ARG A 253 26.91 -14.96 -37.07
N GLY A 254 26.90 -15.71 -35.98
CA GLY A 254 28.06 -16.35 -35.37
C GLY A 254 28.21 -17.79 -35.83
N VAL A 255 27.57 -18.72 -35.10
CA VAL A 255 27.71 -20.17 -35.31
C VAL A 255 27.38 -20.58 -36.75
N GLY A 256 26.24 -20.11 -37.26
CA GLY A 256 25.76 -20.38 -38.61
C GLY A 256 26.76 -19.96 -39.68
N ASN A 257 27.08 -18.67 -39.71
CA ASN A 257 27.99 -18.11 -40.71
C ASN A 257 29.42 -18.65 -40.60
N ASN A 258 29.93 -18.89 -39.38
CA ASN A 258 31.25 -19.47 -39.18
C ASN A 258 31.33 -20.89 -39.74
N TYR A 259 30.30 -21.71 -39.52
CA TYR A 259 30.25 -23.06 -40.11
C TYR A 259 30.24 -23.01 -41.64
N LEU A 260 29.46 -22.10 -42.23
CA LEU A 260 29.37 -21.94 -43.67
C LEU A 260 30.59 -21.25 -44.31
N HIS A 261 31.54 -20.75 -43.52
CA HIS A 261 32.80 -20.23 -44.02
C HIS A 261 33.74 -21.35 -44.48
N ASN A 262 33.60 -22.56 -43.91
CA ASN A 262 34.32 -23.72 -44.39
C ASN A 262 33.74 -24.19 -45.75
N THR A 263 34.58 -24.23 -46.79
CA THR A 263 34.23 -24.67 -48.14
C THR A 263 34.85 -26.03 -48.52
N GLU A 264 35.57 -26.67 -47.61
CA GLU A 264 36.20 -27.98 -47.82
C GLU A 264 35.15 -29.08 -48.05
N LEU A 265 35.48 -29.99 -48.97
CA LEU A 265 34.67 -31.13 -49.40
C LEU A 265 35.42 -32.48 -49.26
N GLY A 266 36.65 -32.45 -48.74
CA GLY A 266 37.54 -33.60 -48.64
C GLY A 266 38.30 -33.89 -49.94
N SER A 267 39.29 -34.78 -49.84
CA SER A 267 40.21 -35.16 -50.92
C SER A 267 40.07 -36.63 -51.35
N PHE A 268 39.37 -37.45 -50.57
CA PHE A 268 39.05 -38.86 -50.84
C PHE A 268 37.73 -39.26 -50.16
N TYR A 269 37.22 -40.46 -50.47
CA TYR A 269 35.86 -40.87 -50.11
C TYR A 269 35.58 -40.82 -48.60
N THR A 270 36.47 -41.37 -47.77
CA THR A 270 36.26 -41.43 -46.32
C THR A 270 36.26 -40.04 -45.68
N GLU A 271 37.07 -39.10 -46.19
CA GLU A 271 37.11 -37.71 -45.71
C GLU A 271 35.84 -36.97 -46.10
N ALA A 272 35.40 -37.09 -47.36
CA ALA A 272 34.13 -36.50 -47.82
C ALA A 272 32.92 -37.08 -47.04
N GLN A 273 32.94 -38.39 -46.73
CA GLN A 273 31.90 -39.03 -45.91
C GLN A 273 31.90 -38.51 -44.47
N GLN A 274 33.07 -38.23 -43.89
CA GLN A 274 33.17 -37.65 -42.56
C GLN A 274 32.60 -36.22 -42.54
N ILE A 275 32.96 -35.38 -43.51
CA ILE A 275 32.39 -34.03 -43.68
C ILE A 275 30.86 -34.09 -43.84
N GLN A 276 30.33 -35.09 -44.57
CA GLN A 276 28.88 -35.29 -44.68
C GLN A 276 28.23 -35.62 -43.33
N LYS A 277 28.85 -36.47 -42.51
CA LYS A 277 28.33 -36.78 -41.17
C LYS A 277 28.31 -35.55 -40.27
N GLU A 278 29.39 -34.77 -40.26
CA GLU A 278 29.48 -33.51 -39.51
C GLU A 278 28.43 -32.51 -39.99
N HIS A 279 28.21 -32.42 -41.30
CA HIS A 279 27.16 -31.58 -41.87
C HIS A 279 25.76 -31.99 -41.44
N ASN A 280 25.44 -33.29 -41.45
CA ASN A 280 24.15 -33.78 -40.97
C ASN A 280 23.92 -33.49 -39.49
N GLN A 281 24.98 -33.56 -38.67
CA GLN A 281 24.93 -33.17 -37.25
C GLN A 281 24.68 -31.66 -37.11
N PHE A 282 25.34 -30.84 -37.91
CA PHE A 282 25.13 -29.40 -37.91
C PHE A 282 23.72 -29.00 -38.39
N GLU A 283 23.17 -29.68 -39.40
CA GLU A 283 21.77 -29.51 -39.83
C GLU A 283 20.77 -29.83 -38.71
N ALA A 284 21.11 -30.72 -37.77
CA ALA A 284 20.28 -30.95 -36.59
C ALA A 284 20.26 -29.72 -35.66
N GLN A 285 21.41 -29.07 -35.43
CA GLN A 285 21.48 -27.83 -34.65
C GLN A 285 20.72 -26.69 -35.34
N ALA A 286 20.86 -26.57 -36.66
CA ALA A 286 20.12 -25.57 -37.45
C ALA A 286 18.60 -25.75 -37.35
N ARG A 287 18.11 -27.00 -37.32
CA ARG A 287 16.69 -27.30 -37.11
C ARG A 287 16.18 -26.86 -35.75
N GLU A 288 16.96 -27.03 -34.69
CA GLU A 288 16.59 -26.55 -33.35
C GLU A 288 16.42 -25.02 -33.31
N VAL A 289 17.31 -24.29 -33.99
CA VAL A 289 17.18 -22.82 -34.10
C VAL A 289 15.96 -22.41 -34.93
N GLN A 290 15.64 -23.18 -35.97
CA GLN A 290 14.40 -22.98 -36.73
C GLN A 290 13.14 -23.21 -35.88
N GLU A 291 13.15 -24.22 -35.00
CA GLU A 291 12.05 -24.44 -34.03
C GLU A 291 11.91 -23.27 -33.04
N ASN A 292 13.04 -22.72 -32.56
CA ASN A 292 13.06 -21.52 -31.74
C ASN A 292 12.47 -20.31 -32.46
N MET A 293 12.79 -20.12 -33.75
CA MET A 293 12.19 -19.08 -34.59
C MET A 293 10.67 -19.26 -34.74
N LEU A 294 10.18 -20.50 -34.92
CA LEU A 294 8.74 -20.77 -34.96
C LEU A 294 8.05 -20.48 -33.62
N SER A 295 8.75 -20.67 -32.50
CA SER A 295 8.27 -20.27 -31.17
C SER A 295 8.22 -18.74 -31.02
N LEU A 296 9.26 -18.03 -31.49
CA LEU A 296 9.32 -16.58 -31.54
C LEU A 296 8.14 -16.00 -32.33
N LEU A 297 7.86 -16.54 -33.52
CA LEU A 297 6.74 -16.11 -34.38
C LEU A 297 5.38 -16.28 -33.69
N ARG A 298 5.17 -17.41 -33.01
CA ARG A 298 3.93 -17.65 -32.23
C ARG A 298 3.77 -16.64 -31.10
N THR A 299 4.86 -16.34 -30.40
CA THR A 299 4.88 -15.33 -29.33
C THR A 299 4.56 -13.94 -29.88
N ALA A 300 5.19 -13.56 -31.00
CA ALA A 300 4.96 -12.28 -31.64
C ALA A 300 3.53 -12.13 -32.21
N ASP A 301 2.97 -13.16 -32.83
CA ASP A 301 1.56 -13.15 -33.29
C ASP A 301 0.60 -12.94 -32.12
N GLY A 302 0.87 -13.59 -30.98
CA GLY A 302 0.12 -13.38 -29.74
C GLY A 302 0.15 -11.93 -29.26
N LEU A 303 1.29 -11.24 -29.38
CA LEU A 303 1.42 -9.82 -29.04
C LEU A 303 0.67 -8.92 -30.03
N LEU A 304 0.78 -9.20 -31.33
CA LEU A 304 0.14 -8.42 -32.38
C LEU A 304 -1.40 -8.48 -32.29
N ARG A 305 -1.97 -9.64 -31.96
CA ARG A 305 -3.43 -9.81 -31.78
C ARG A 305 -4.00 -8.98 -30.63
N ARG A 306 -3.19 -8.63 -29.63
CA ARG A 306 -3.61 -7.87 -28.45
C ARG A 306 -3.53 -6.35 -28.65
N ALA A 307 -3.48 -5.88 -29.90
CA ALA A 307 -3.27 -4.47 -30.25
C ALA A 307 -2.02 -3.88 -29.58
N SER A 308 -0.87 -4.51 -29.80
CA SER A 308 0.41 -4.04 -29.24
C SER A 308 0.71 -2.60 -29.65
N VAL A 309 1.14 -1.78 -28.69
CA VAL A 309 1.53 -0.37 -28.92
C VAL A 309 2.67 -0.26 -29.95
N ASP A 310 3.54 -1.28 -30.04
CA ASP A 310 4.67 -1.36 -30.97
C ASP A 310 4.49 -2.45 -32.04
N ALA A 311 3.31 -2.51 -32.68
CA ALA A 311 3.03 -3.53 -33.70
C ALA A 311 4.02 -3.49 -34.87
N GLU A 312 4.42 -2.29 -35.29
CA GLU A 312 5.35 -2.12 -36.40
C GLU A 312 6.78 -2.52 -36.02
N GLY A 313 7.24 -2.15 -34.82
CA GLY A 313 8.55 -2.59 -34.32
C GLY A 313 8.63 -4.10 -34.18
N ILE A 314 7.57 -4.77 -33.70
CA ILE A 314 7.51 -6.24 -33.68
C ILE A 314 7.67 -6.81 -35.10
N ARG A 315 6.91 -6.31 -36.10
CA ARG A 315 7.00 -6.81 -37.48
C ARG A 315 8.41 -6.63 -38.06
N GLN A 316 9.05 -5.49 -37.80
CA GLN A 316 10.40 -5.22 -38.27
C GLN A 316 11.42 -6.21 -37.70
N ARG A 317 11.33 -6.55 -36.41
CA ARG A 317 12.17 -7.57 -35.79
C ARG A 317 11.96 -8.94 -36.43
N LEU A 318 10.71 -9.33 -36.68
CA LEU A 318 10.41 -10.59 -37.34
C LEU A 318 10.96 -10.66 -38.77
N ILE A 319 10.81 -9.59 -39.55
CA ILE A 319 11.37 -9.49 -40.91
C ILE A 319 12.90 -9.62 -40.87
N ALA A 320 13.57 -9.04 -39.88
CA ALA A 320 15.01 -9.15 -39.73
C ALA A 320 15.47 -10.59 -39.48
N VAL A 321 14.79 -11.31 -38.57
CA VAL A 321 15.07 -12.72 -38.29
C VAL A 321 14.79 -13.60 -39.51
N ASP A 322 13.67 -13.38 -40.19
CA ASP A 322 13.25 -14.15 -41.36
C ASP A 322 14.23 -14.05 -42.51
N ARG A 323 14.71 -12.83 -42.82
CA ARG A 323 15.72 -12.60 -43.87
C ARG A 323 17.03 -13.34 -43.60
N GLU A 324 17.51 -13.32 -42.35
CA GLU A 324 18.75 -14.00 -41.97
C GLU A 324 18.58 -15.53 -42.02
N ALA A 325 17.43 -16.03 -41.56
CA ALA A 325 17.11 -17.46 -41.61
C ALA A 325 17.01 -17.97 -43.06
N GLU A 326 16.33 -17.24 -43.95
CA GLU A 326 16.21 -17.59 -45.37
C GLU A 326 17.58 -17.59 -46.07
N SER A 327 18.38 -16.53 -45.87
CA SER A 327 19.74 -16.43 -46.40
C SER A 327 20.63 -17.60 -45.95
N PHE A 328 20.60 -17.92 -44.66
CA PHE A 328 21.37 -19.02 -44.09
C PHE A 328 20.90 -20.39 -44.64
N SER A 329 19.59 -20.64 -44.66
CA SER A 329 19.01 -21.91 -45.13
C SER A 329 19.41 -22.22 -46.59
N ASN A 330 19.34 -21.20 -47.46
CA ASN A 330 19.77 -21.34 -48.86
C ASN A 330 21.24 -21.73 -48.98
N ARG A 331 22.13 -21.10 -48.20
CA ARG A 331 23.56 -21.41 -48.21
C ARG A 331 23.86 -22.79 -47.63
N LEU A 332 23.14 -23.18 -46.59
CA LEU A 332 23.27 -24.51 -45.98
C LEU A 332 22.87 -25.62 -46.97
N ASP A 333 21.77 -25.44 -47.70
CA ASP A 333 21.32 -26.37 -48.75
C ASP A 333 22.32 -26.46 -49.92
N ILE A 334 22.91 -25.34 -50.35
CA ILE A 334 23.98 -25.34 -51.36
C ILE A 334 25.18 -26.16 -50.87
N ARG A 335 25.62 -25.96 -49.62
CA ARG A 335 26.73 -26.73 -49.04
C ARG A 335 26.38 -28.22 -48.98
N ARG A 336 25.15 -28.59 -48.56
CA ARG A 336 24.67 -29.98 -48.55
C ARG A 336 24.79 -30.63 -49.94
N LYS A 337 24.32 -29.94 -50.98
CA LYS A 337 24.39 -30.41 -52.37
C LYS A 337 25.84 -30.62 -52.81
N ASN A 338 26.73 -29.68 -52.51
CA ASN A 338 28.15 -29.78 -52.84
C ASN A 338 28.83 -30.97 -52.16
N ILE A 339 28.57 -31.18 -50.86
CA ILE A 339 29.10 -32.33 -50.12
C ILE A 339 28.56 -33.64 -50.70
N SER A 340 27.26 -33.70 -51.01
CA SER A 340 26.65 -34.90 -51.61
C SER A 340 27.27 -35.24 -52.97
N MET A 341 27.57 -34.23 -53.80
CA MET A 341 28.26 -34.43 -55.07
C MET A 341 29.70 -34.93 -54.86
N ALA A 342 30.44 -34.35 -53.91
CA ALA A 342 31.81 -34.78 -53.60
C ALA A 342 31.87 -36.24 -53.12
N VAL A 343 30.98 -36.63 -52.20
CA VAL A 343 30.88 -38.02 -51.73
C VAL A 343 30.57 -38.98 -52.88
N ALA A 344 29.65 -38.63 -53.78
CA ALA A 344 29.32 -39.45 -54.93
C ALA A 344 30.50 -39.57 -55.91
N PHE A 345 31.19 -38.45 -56.18
CA PHE A 345 32.37 -38.40 -57.04
C PHE A 345 33.49 -39.31 -56.52
N PHE A 346 33.91 -39.12 -55.26
CA PHE A 346 35.02 -39.92 -54.70
C PHE A 346 34.66 -41.39 -54.57
N LYS A 347 33.39 -41.72 -54.27
CA LYS A 347 32.92 -43.11 -54.27
C LYS A 347 33.06 -43.76 -55.64
N LEU A 348 32.66 -43.06 -56.69
CA LEU A 348 32.80 -43.57 -58.06
C LEU A 348 34.28 -43.73 -58.44
N ALA A 349 35.11 -42.75 -58.10
CA ALA A 349 36.55 -42.78 -58.37
C ALA A 349 37.30 -43.92 -57.67
N GLU A 350 36.87 -44.37 -56.49
CA GLU A 350 37.44 -45.55 -55.82
C GLU A 350 36.99 -46.89 -56.46
N THR A 351 35.86 -46.89 -57.16
CA THR A 351 35.27 -48.09 -57.78
C THR A 351 35.56 -48.24 -59.27
N ALA A 352 36.13 -47.23 -59.91
CA ALA A 352 36.53 -47.19 -61.32
C ALA A 352 37.99 -47.62 -61.48
#